data_AF-A0A537MA58-F1
#
_entry.id   AF-A0A537MA58-F1
#
_cell.length_a   1.000
_cell.length_b   1.000
_cell.length_c   1.000
_cell.angle_alpha   90.00
_cell.angle_beta   90.00
_cell.angle_gamma   90.00
#
_symmetry.space_group_name_H-M   'P 1'
#
loop_
_entity.id
_entity.type
_entity.pdbx_description
1 polymer ?
#
loop_
_entity_poly.entity_id
_entity_poly.type
_entity_poly.pdbx_seq_one_letter_code
_entity_poly.pdbx_strand_id
1 'polypeptide(L)'
;MKLGLAIAASLWAGTAGAATTTPTRSCRAEIGREASSALVSRCIQVSPATHPPCNSANPCKLIRNEIVRSCATPGIHAARVCRKR
;
A
#
# COMPACT_ATOMS: atom_id res chain seq x y z
N MET A 1 -33.72 48.27 26.89
CA MET A 1 -33.06 48.81 25.67
C MET A 1 -31.58 49.04 25.96
N LYS A 2 -30.72 48.07 25.62
CA LYS A 2 -29.29 48.24 25.34
C LYS A 2 -28.85 46.97 24.62
N LEU A 3 -28.54 47.16 23.35
CA LEU A 3 -28.11 46.18 22.39
C LEU A 3 -26.61 45.89 22.63
N GLY A 4 -26.22 44.62 22.43
CA GLY A 4 -24.84 44.28 22.08
C GLY A 4 -24.13 43.39 23.09
N LEU A 5 -23.85 42.15 22.69
CA LEU A 5 -22.55 41.54 22.98
C LEU A 5 -22.23 40.44 21.97
N ALA A 6 -21.20 40.74 21.16
CA ALA A 6 -20.19 39.89 20.55
C ALA A 6 -20.54 38.46 20.12
N ILE A 7 -20.51 38.28 18.79
CA ILE A 7 -20.25 37.01 18.12
C ILE A 7 -18.87 36.55 18.57
N ALA A 8 -18.78 35.53 19.43
CA ALA A 8 -17.52 34.89 19.77
C ALA A 8 -17.01 34.15 18.54
N ALA A 9 -15.93 34.66 17.95
CA ALA A 9 -15.25 34.06 16.82
C ALA A 9 -14.80 32.64 17.16
N SER A 10 -15.27 31.67 16.38
CA SER A 10 -14.85 30.28 16.41
C SER A 10 -13.36 30.16 16.12
N LEU A 11 -12.57 29.83 17.14
CA LEU A 11 -11.17 29.45 16.99
C LEU A 11 -11.08 27.94 16.81
N TRP A 12 -11.34 27.45 15.59
CA TRP A 12 -10.84 26.13 15.20
C TRP A 12 -9.35 26.25 14.88
N ALA A 13 -8.53 25.97 15.90
CA ALA A 13 -7.10 25.72 15.73
C ALA A 13 -6.92 24.43 14.92
N GLY A 14 -6.88 24.55 13.59
CA GLY A 14 -6.48 23.48 12.70
C GLY A 14 -5.00 23.14 12.92
N THR A 15 -4.72 22.13 13.74
CA THR A 15 -3.40 21.50 13.75
C THR A 15 -3.24 20.77 12.43
N ALA A 16 -2.48 21.37 11.51
CA ALA A 16 -1.98 20.67 10.33
C ALA A 16 -1.01 19.59 10.81
N GLY A 17 -1.49 18.35 10.93
CA GLY A 17 -0.66 17.19 11.17
C GLY A 17 0.32 17.03 10.01
N ALA A 18 1.59 17.33 10.22
CA ALA A 18 2.65 17.02 9.27
C ALA A 18 2.70 15.50 9.09
N ALA A 19 2.18 15.01 7.96
CA ALA A 19 2.30 13.62 7.57
C ALA A 19 3.78 13.31 7.35
N THR A 20 4.42 12.74 8.37
CA THR A 20 5.79 12.24 8.25
C THR A 20 5.76 11.08 7.28
N THR A 21 6.15 11.33 6.02
CA THR A 21 6.32 10.26 5.04
C THR A 21 7.58 9.51 5.41
N THR A 22 7.45 8.51 6.27
CA THR A 22 8.55 7.59 6.56
C THR A 22 8.96 6.95 5.23
N PRO A 23 10.25 7.08 4.82
CA PRO A 23 10.71 6.49 3.58
C PRO A 23 10.42 5.00 3.63
N THR A 24 9.59 4.52 2.70
CA THR A 24 9.18 3.13 2.74
C THR A 24 10.34 2.26 2.27
N ARG A 25 10.80 1.37 3.14
CA ARG A 25 11.92 0.47 2.87
C ARG A 25 11.61 -0.43 1.66
N SER A 26 12.61 -0.67 0.81
CA SER A 26 12.48 -1.63 -0.29
C SER A 26 12.27 -3.04 0.24
N CYS A 27 11.53 -3.87 -0.50
CA CYS A 27 11.26 -5.23 -0.08
C CYS A 27 12.55 -6.05 0.05
N ARG A 28 13.50 -5.80 -0.84
CA ARG A 28 14.85 -6.34 -0.76
C ARG A 28 15.54 -6.04 0.57
N ALA A 29 15.38 -4.82 1.10
CA ALA A 29 15.97 -4.42 2.37
C ALA A 29 15.12 -4.84 3.59
N GLU A 30 13.85 -5.19 3.41
CA GLU A 30 12.95 -5.70 4.45
C GLU A 30 13.15 -7.22 4.69
N ILE A 31 13.19 -8.03 3.63
CA ILE A 31 13.21 -9.50 3.73
C ILE A 31 14.42 -10.17 3.07
N GLY A 32 15.37 -9.39 2.56
CA GLY A 32 16.57 -9.90 1.90
C GLY A 32 16.37 -10.25 0.42
N ARG A 33 17.48 -10.47 -0.29
CA ARG A 33 17.51 -10.68 -1.76
C ARG A 33 16.69 -11.90 -2.18
N GLU A 34 16.91 -13.04 -1.54
CA GLU A 34 16.32 -14.31 -1.97
C GLU A 34 14.79 -14.33 -1.76
N ALA A 35 14.34 -13.98 -0.56
CA ALA A 35 12.90 -13.94 -0.26
C ALA A 35 12.15 -12.87 -1.07
N SER A 36 12.75 -11.70 -1.30
CA SER A 36 12.13 -10.67 -2.16
C SER A 36 12.07 -11.10 -3.63
N SER A 37 13.08 -11.82 -4.14
CA SER A 37 13.05 -12.38 -5.50
C SER A 37 11.95 -13.43 -5.66
N ALA A 38 11.79 -14.31 -4.66
CA ALA A 38 10.71 -15.30 -4.66
C ALA A 38 9.32 -14.62 -4.62
N LEU A 39 9.17 -13.55 -3.83
CA LEU A 39 7.94 -12.78 -3.77
C LEU A 39 7.62 -12.06 -5.10
N VAL A 40 8.61 -11.44 -5.73
CA VAL A 40 8.46 -10.80 -7.05
C VAL A 40 8.08 -11.83 -8.11
N SER A 41 8.73 -12.99 -8.12
CA SER A 41 8.43 -14.08 -9.06
C SER A 41 6.98 -14.56 -8.91
N ARG A 42 6.46 -14.65 -7.68
CA ARG A 42 5.06 -14.97 -7.43
C ARG A 42 4.13 -13.87 -7.94
N CYS A 43 4.47 -12.61 -7.71
CA CYS A 43 3.69 -11.45 -8.16
C CYS A 43 3.53 -11.41 -9.68
N ILE A 44 4.61 -11.63 -10.44
CA ILE A 44 4.59 -11.62 -11.91
C ILE A 44 3.69 -12.73 -12.46
N GLN A 45 3.69 -13.92 -11.85
CA GLN A 45 2.87 -15.05 -12.31
C GLN A 45 1.36 -14.81 -12.17
N VAL A 46 0.94 -13.97 -11.22
CA VAL A 46 -0.49 -13.75 -10.94
C VAL A 46 -1.00 -12.42 -11.47
N SER A 47 -0.13 -11.42 -11.67
CA SER A 47 -0.60 -10.09 -12.06
C SER A 47 -1.00 -10.05 -13.55
N PRO A 48 -2.24 -9.61 -13.86
CA PRO A 48 -2.68 -9.42 -15.24
C PRO A 48 -2.21 -8.08 -15.85
N ALA A 49 -1.54 -7.22 -15.08
CA ALA A 49 -1.13 -5.91 -15.56
C ALA A 49 0.11 -6.00 -16.47
N THR A 50 0.17 -5.14 -17.49
CA THR A 50 1.33 -5.02 -18.39
C THR A 50 2.54 -4.37 -17.72
N HIS A 51 2.30 -3.55 -16.70
CA HIS A 51 3.32 -2.90 -15.87
C HIS A 51 2.96 -3.04 -14.38
N PRO A 52 3.05 -4.25 -13.82
CA PRO A 52 2.68 -4.49 -12.44
C PRO A 52 3.76 -3.93 -11.51
N PRO A 53 3.44 -3.64 -10.24
CA PRO A 53 4.42 -3.11 -9.31
C PRO A 53 5.31 -4.22 -8.67
N CYS A 54 5.52 -5.32 -9.39
CA CYS A 54 6.30 -6.48 -8.95
C CYS A 54 7.81 -6.20 -9.07
N ASN A 55 8.36 -5.39 -8.15
CA ASN A 55 9.78 -5.05 -8.13
C ASN A 55 10.32 -5.07 -6.70
N SER A 56 11.46 -5.72 -6.46
CA SER A 56 12.08 -5.82 -5.12
C SER A 56 12.54 -4.47 -4.54
N ALA A 57 12.68 -3.44 -5.38
CA ALA A 57 12.91 -2.06 -4.96
C ALA A 57 11.65 -1.42 -4.34
N ASN A 58 10.46 -1.92 -4.65
CA ASN A 58 9.21 -1.48 -4.06
C ASN A 58 9.03 -2.07 -2.65
N PRO A 59 8.21 -1.46 -1.79
CA PRO A 59 7.86 -2.00 -0.48
C PRO A 59 7.21 -3.38 -0.56
N CYS A 60 7.53 -4.29 0.36
CA CYS A 60 6.95 -5.64 0.29
C CYS A 60 5.42 -5.62 0.42
N LYS A 61 4.86 -4.70 1.21
CA LYS A 61 3.39 -4.52 1.34
C LYS A 61 2.74 -4.30 -0.01
N LEU A 62 3.36 -3.50 -0.87
CA LEU A 62 2.83 -3.16 -2.18
C LEU A 62 2.82 -4.39 -3.11
N ILE A 63 3.90 -5.17 -3.12
CA ILE A 63 4.00 -6.43 -3.88
C ILE A 63 2.99 -7.48 -3.35
N ARG A 64 2.86 -7.62 -2.02
CA ARG A 64 1.90 -8.54 -1.37
C ARG A 64 0.45 -8.17 -1.70
N ASN A 65 0.12 -6.88 -1.66
CA ASN A 65 -1.22 -6.39 -2.00
C ASN A 65 -1.57 -6.70 -3.46
N GLU A 66 -0.61 -6.56 -4.38
CA GLU A 66 -0.84 -6.92 -5.78
C GLU A 66 -1.12 -8.41 -5.97
N ILE A 67 -0.39 -9.27 -5.25
CA ILE A 67 -0.67 -10.71 -5.23
C ILE A 67 -2.10 -10.95 -4.71
N VAL A 68 -2.48 -10.36 -3.57
CA VAL A 68 -3.83 -10.53 -2.99
C VAL A 68 -4.91 -10.07 -3.96
N ARG A 69 -4.75 -8.89 -4.57
CA ARG A 69 -5.69 -8.33 -5.55
C ARG A 69 -5.85 -9.24 -6.76
N SER A 70 -4.74 -9.74 -7.31
CA SER A 70 -4.74 -10.61 -8.48
C SER A 70 -5.34 -11.99 -8.19
N CYS A 71 -5.17 -12.46 -6.95
CA CYS A 71 -5.73 -13.73 -6.48
C CYS A 71 -7.22 -13.66 -6.11
N ALA A 72 -7.80 -12.47 -5.96
CA ALA A 72 -9.19 -12.29 -5.54
C ALA A 72 -10.21 -12.46 -6.68
N THR A 73 -9.76 -12.44 -7.94
CA THR A 73 -10.64 -12.58 -9.10
C THR A 73 -10.72 -14.05 -9.56
N PRO A 74 -11.92 -14.66 -9.64
CA PRO A 74 -12.11 -15.96 -10.28
C PRO A 74 -11.76 -15.87 -11.77
N GLY A 75 -10.61 -16.40 -12.17
CA GLY A 75 -10.08 -16.29 -13.54
C GLY A 75 -8.71 -16.96 -13.70
N ILE A 76 -8.14 -16.89 -14.92
CA ILE A 76 -7.01 -17.70 -15.46
C ILE A 76 -5.73 -17.74 -14.58
N HIS A 77 -5.61 -16.90 -13.56
CA HIS A 77 -4.37 -16.65 -12.85
C HIS A 77 -4.05 -17.45 -11.58
N ALA A 78 -4.90 -18.34 -11.02
CA ALA A 78 -4.38 -19.30 -10.01
C ALA A 78 -5.33 -20.33 -9.39
N ALA A 79 -4.89 -21.59 -9.42
CA ALA A 79 -5.19 -22.58 -8.36
C ALA A 79 -3.95 -23.01 -7.54
N ARG A 80 -2.73 -22.87 -8.09
CA ARG A 80 -1.48 -23.25 -7.40
C ARG A 80 -0.74 -22.05 -6.80
N VAL A 81 -0.62 -20.95 -7.56
CA VAL A 81 0.18 -19.78 -7.17
C VAL A 81 -0.51 -18.91 -6.10
N CYS A 82 -1.84 -18.88 -6.06
CA CYS A 82 -2.63 -18.15 -5.05
C CYS A 82 -3.03 -18.99 -3.84
N ARG A 83 -2.53 -20.22 -3.71
CA ARG A 83 -2.81 -21.03 -2.51
C ARG A 83 -2.22 -20.31 -1.30
N LYS A 84 -3.07 -19.97 -0.33
CA LYS A 84 -2.65 -19.50 1.00
C LYS A 84 -1.86 -20.65 1.63
N ARG A 85 -0.56 -20.44 1.88
CA ARG A 85 0.17 -21.24 2.86
C ARG A 85 -0.18 -20.70 4.24
#